data_AF-M7NLQ6-F1
#
_entry.id   AF-M7NLQ6-F1
#
_cell.length_a   1.000
_cell.length_b   1.000
_cell.length_c   1.000
_cell.angle_alpha   90.00
_cell.angle_beta   90.00
_cell.angle_gamma   90.00
#
_symmetry.space_group_name_H-M   'P 1'
#
loop_
_entity.id
_entity.type
_entity.pdbx_description
1 polymer ?
#
loop_
_entity_poly.entity_id
_entity_poly.type
_entity_poly.pdbx_seq_one_letter_code
_entity_poly.pdbx_strand_id
1 'polypeptide(L)'
;MKVLKKIFRGFYGPKLVPYVSKIYPVSNLRYIQYPYDITSPLSVKLHERRKDIFKKSQVFWENNNTLYFRKMEMFYNDVIKKKGVVTDDDMIEFYRDYLKSSRLEMRKHQWWWYRQIFGILIDSFKVWVNNVADHSSFFFHEYRKR
;
A
#
# COMPACT_ATOMS: atom_id res chain seq x y z
N MET A 1 40.63 13.10 1.93
CA MET A 1 39.24 13.49 1.63
C MET A 1 38.75 13.12 0.20
N LYS A 2 39.33 12.12 -0.48
CA LYS A 2 38.89 11.69 -1.84
C LYS A 2 38.24 10.30 -1.90
N VAL A 3 38.31 9.51 -0.82
CA VAL A 3 37.84 8.11 -0.78
C VAL A 3 36.32 8.01 -0.58
N LEU A 4 35.72 8.90 0.22
CA LEU A 4 34.28 8.92 0.50
C LEU A 4 33.41 9.27 -0.73
N LYS A 5 33.92 10.05 -1.69
CA LYS A 5 33.17 10.38 -2.92
C LYS A 5 33.03 9.20 -3.89
N LYS A 6 33.84 8.14 -3.74
CA LYS A 6 33.80 6.97 -4.64
C LYS A 6 32.76 5.94 -4.20
N ILE A 7 32.48 5.84 -2.90
CA ILE A 7 31.48 4.93 -2.32
C ILE A 7 30.05 5.30 -2.80
N PHE A 8 29.77 6.59 -3.05
CA PHE A 8 28.46 7.06 -3.52
C PHE A 8 28.30 7.13 -5.04
N ARG A 9 29.33 6.79 -5.84
CA ARG A 9 29.26 6.83 -7.31
C ARG A 9 28.63 5.59 -7.96
N GLY A 10 28.26 4.57 -7.19
CA GLY A 10 27.62 3.35 -7.69
C GLY A 10 26.09 3.42 -7.89
N PHE A 11 25.43 4.52 -7.54
CA PHE A 11 23.96 4.62 -7.53
C PHE A 11 23.31 5.20 -8.81
N TYR A 12 24.06 5.33 -9.90
CA TYR A 12 23.52 5.80 -11.19
C TYR A 12 23.29 4.63 -12.16
N GLY A 13 22.44 3.68 -11.77
CA GLY A 13 21.65 2.92 -12.74
C GLY A 13 20.51 3.80 -13.27
N PRO A 14 19.82 3.42 -14.37
CA PRO A 14 18.64 4.15 -14.82
C PRO A 14 17.68 4.32 -13.64
N LYS A 15 17.19 5.55 -13.41
CA LYS A 15 16.21 5.83 -12.35
C LYS A 15 14.99 4.95 -12.58
N LEU A 16 14.90 3.83 -11.88
CA LEU A 16 13.72 2.98 -11.93
C LEU A 16 12.59 3.75 -11.24
N VAL A 17 11.70 4.34 -12.05
CA VAL A 17 10.55 5.09 -11.55
C VAL A 17 9.44 4.09 -11.21
N PRO A 18 8.81 4.17 -10.04
CA PRO A 18 7.64 3.34 -9.75
C PRO A 18 6.52 3.62 -10.75
N TYR A 19 5.88 2.57 -11.25
CA TYR A 19 4.66 2.70 -12.06
C TYR A 19 3.45 2.89 -11.14
N VAL A 20 2.59 3.86 -11.46
CA VAL A 20 1.36 4.14 -10.71
C VAL A 20 0.17 3.90 -11.64
N SER A 21 -0.74 3.02 -11.23
CA SER A 21 -1.93 2.71 -12.03
C SER A 21 -2.93 3.87 -12.08
N LYS A 22 -3.89 3.75 -13.01
CA LYS A 22 -5.14 4.51 -12.94
C LYS A 22 -5.86 4.23 -11.61
N ILE A 23 -6.71 5.18 -11.21
CA ILE A 23 -7.55 5.03 -10.02
C ILE A 23 -8.59 3.94 -10.26
N TYR A 24 -8.80 3.09 -9.26
CA TYR A 24 -9.88 2.10 -9.28
C TYR A 24 -11.23 2.79 -9.01
N PRO A 25 -12.27 2.50 -9.81
CA PRO A 25 -13.49 3.31 -9.82
C PRO A 25 -14.32 3.25 -8.54
N VAL A 26 -14.22 2.17 -7.76
CA VAL A 26 -15.02 1.97 -6.54
C VAL A 26 -14.18 2.15 -5.28
N SER A 27 -13.01 1.52 -5.19
CA SER A 27 -12.14 1.63 -4.00
C SER A 27 -11.37 2.95 -3.90
N ASN A 28 -11.23 3.70 -5.00
CA ASN A 28 -10.37 4.88 -5.13
C ASN A 28 -8.88 4.65 -4.86
N LEU A 29 -8.44 3.40 -4.76
CA LEU A 29 -7.03 3.06 -4.56
C LEU A 29 -6.26 3.06 -5.90
N ARG A 30 -4.94 3.27 -5.83
CA ARG A 30 -4.01 3.16 -6.96
C ARG A 30 -2.95 2.11 -6.65
N TYR A 31 -2.66 1.24 -7.62
CA TYR A 31 -1.55 0.31 -7.49
C TYR A 31 -0.24 1.06 -7.73
N ILE A 32 0.74 0.83 -6.85
CA ILE A 32 2.11 1.31 -7.03
C ILE A 32 3.00 0.09 -7.25
N GLN A 33 3.52 -0.05 -8.46
CA GLN A 33 4.50 -1.05 -8.80
C GLN A 33 5.89 -0.49 -8.51
N TYR A 34 6.46 -0.94 -7.40
CA TYR A 34 7.84 -0.66 -7.07
C TYR A 34 8.78 -1.50 -7.95
N PRO A 35 9.92 -0.94 -8.37
CA PRO A 35 10.98 -1.72 -8.99
C PRO A 35 11.44 -2.84 -8.07
N TYR A 36 11.76 -3.99 -8.65
CA TYR A 36 12.27 -5.14 -7.94
C TYR A 36 13.23 -5.91 -8.85
N ASP A 37 14.21 -6.55 -8.24
CA ASP A 37 15.10 -7.48 -8.92
C ASP A 37 14.41 -8.85 -9.07
N ILE A 38 14.27 -9.32 -10.31
CA ILE A 38 13.65 -10.60 -10.65
C ILE A 38 14.56 -11.79 -10.34
N THR A 39 15.87 -11.57 -10.24
CA THR A 39 16.86 -12.62 -9.99
C THR A 39 17.02 -12.94 -8.50
N SER A 40 16.65 -12.00 -7.62
CA SER A 40 16.67 -12.17 -6.17
C SER A 40 15.35 -12.75 -5.64
N PRO A 41 15.33 -13.97 -5.07
CA PRO A 41 14.10 -14.58 -4.54
C PRO A 41 13.45 -13.75 -3.42
N LEU A 42 14.25 -13.05 -2.62
CA LEU A 42 13.75 -12.16 -1.56
C LEU A 42 13.04 -10.93 -2.14
N SER A 43 13.61 -10.35 -3.20
CA SER A 43 13.03 -9.22 -3.92
C SER A 43 11.70 -9.61 -4.58
N VAL A 44 11.65 -10.76 -5.26
CA VAL A 44 10.42 -11.32 -5.85
C VAL A 44 9.35 -11.57 -4.77
N LYS A 45 9.74 -12.17 -3.64
CA LYS A 45 8.82 -12.42 -2.52
C LYS A 45 8.23 -11.12 -1.96
N LEU A 46 9.04 -10.07 -1.81
CA LEU A 46 8.58 -8.75 -1.36
C LEU A 46 7.62 -8.11 -2.39
N HIS A 47 7.91 -8.26 -3.68
CA HIS A 47 7.03 -7.78 -4.76
C HIS A 47 5.66 -8.47 -4.71
N GLU A 48 5.63 -9.80 -4.66
CA GLU A 48 4.37 -10.56 -4.59
C GLU A 48 3.59 -10.25 -3.31
N ARG A 49 4.27 -10.10 -2.17
CA ARG A 49 3.63 -9.67 -0.93
C ARG A 49 2.91 -8.32 -1.08
N ARG A 50 3.54 -7.34 -1.74
CA ARG A 50 2.94 -6.02 -1.99
C ARG A 50 1.71 -6.13 -2.89
N LYS A 51 1.74 -6.98 -3.92
CA LYS A 51 0.60 -7.28 -4.79
C LYS A 51 -0.57 -7.88 -4.03
N ASP A 52 -0.32 -8.87 -3.18
CA ASP A 52 -1.36 -9.52 -2.38
C ASP A 52 -2.01 -8.56 -1.38
N ILE A 53 -1.19 -7.74 -0.73
CA ILE A 53 -1.64 -6.69 0.18
C ILE A 53 -2.55 -5.71 -0.57
N PHE A 54 -2.12 -5.23 -1.74
CA PHE A 54 -2.93 -4.34 -2.57
C PHE A 54 -4.26 -4.97 -2.98
N LYS A 55 -4.26 -6.23 -3.43
CA LYS A 55 -5.48 -6.95 -3.82
C LYS A 55 -6.46 -7.07 -2.65
N LYS A 56 -5.98 -7.37 -1.44
CA LYS A 56 -6.85 -7.44 -0.24
C LYS A 56 -7.38 -6.07 0.15
N SER A 57 -6.56 -5.02 0.07
CA SER A 57 -7.02 -3.65 0.32
C SER A 57 -8.05 -3.18 -0.70
N GLN A 58 -7.86 -3.51 -1.99
CA GLN A 58 -8.85 -3.26 -3.05
C GLN A 58 -10.21 -3.83 -2.66
N VAL A 59 -10.28 -5.16 -2.43
CA VAL A 59 -11.54 -5.84 -2.09
C VAL A 59 -12.19 -5.24 -0.84
N PHE A 60 -11.40 -4.92 0.19
CA PHE A 60 -11.93 -4.29 1.40
C PHE A 60 -12.59 -2.94 1.11
N TRP A 61 -11.90 -2.05 0.39
CA TRP A 61 -12.41 -0.72 0.09
C TRP A 61 -13.55 -0.74 -0.94
N GLU A 62 -13.55 -1.65 -1.90
CA GLU A 62 -14.69 -1.86 -2.82
C GLU A 62 -15.95 -2.25 -2.05
N ASN A 63 -15.83 -3.23 -1.14
CA ASN A 63 -16.96 -3.68 -0.33
C ASN A 63 -17.44 -2.59 0.62
N ASN A 64 -16.51 -1.89 1.28
CA ASN A 64 -16.84 -0.81 2.19
C ASN A 64 -17.59 0.33 1.49
N ASN A 65 -17.09 0.76 0.34
CA ASN A 65 -17.67 1.87 -0.41
C ASN A 65 -19.02 1.46 -1.02
N THR A 66 -19.14 0.23 -1.52
CA THR A 66 -20.43 -0.32 -1.98
C THR A 66 -21.47 -0.33 -0.86
N LEU A 67 -21.08 -0.75 0.34
CA LEU A 67 -21.97 -0.74 1.51
C LEU A 67 -22.35 0.70 1.92
N TYR A 68 -21.40 1.63 1.88
CA TYR A 68 -21.65 3.05 2.13
C TYR A 68 -22.71 3.60 1.18
N PHE A 69 -22.52 3.41 -0.14
CA PHE A 69 -23.45 3.93 -1.14
C PHE A 69 -24.86 3.36 -0.98
N ARG A 70 -24.98 2.05 -0.71
CA ARG A 70 -26.28 1.41 -0.45
C ARG A 70 -26.97 1.99 0.79
N LYS A 71 -26.25 2.11 1.90
CA LYS A 71 -26.82 2.68 3.13
C LYS A 71 -27.21 4.15 2.94
N MET A 72 -26.39 4.91 2.23
CA MET A 72 -26.67 6.30 1.90
C MET A 72 -27.93 6.42 1.04
N GLU A 73 -28.05 5.64 -0.02
CA GLU A 73 -29.25 5.63 -0.88
C GLU A 73 -30.53 5.29 -0.09
N MET A 74 -30.47 4.27 0.77
CA MET A 74 -31.59 3.93 1.67
C MET A 74 -31.94 5.10 2.60
N PHE A 75 -30.93 5.73 3.20
CA PHE A 75 -31.11 6.88 4.08
C PHE A 75 -31.76 8.06 3.36
N TYR A 76 -31.26 8.43 2.18
CA TYR A 76 -31.83 9.51 1.36
C TYR A 76 -33.30 9.25 1.06
N ASN A 77 -33.63 8.04 0.61
CA ASN A 77 -35.01 7.66 0.28
C ASN A 77 -35.93 7.75 1.50
N ASP A 78 -35.47 7.33 2.68
CA ASP A 78 -36.26 7.38 3.91
C ASP A 78 -36.46 8.80 4.43
N VAL A 79 -35.43 9.65 4.39
CA VAL A 79 -35.52 11.04 4.83
C VAL A 79 -36.38 11.86 3.87
N ILE A 80 -36.20 11.70 2.55
CA ILE A 80 -37.03 12.40 1.55
C ILE A 80 -38.51 12.02 1.71
N LYS A 81 -38.83 10.74 1.94
CA LYS A 81 -40.22 10.30 2.20
C LYS A 81 -40.83 10.93 3.46
N LYS A 82 -40.04 11.22 4.48
CA LYS A 82 -40.52 11.74 5.78
C LYS A 82 -40.53 13.27 5.85
N LYS A 83 -39.51 13.93 5.29
CA LYS A 83 -39.24 15.37 5.45
C LYS A 83 -39.26 16.15 4.14
N GLY A 84 -39.24 15.48 2.98
CA GLY A 84 -39.20 16.10 1.66
C GLY A 84 -37.83 16.65 1.24
N VAL A 85 -36.91 16.86 2.18
CA VAL A 85 -35.55 17.36 1.94
C VAL A 85 -34.57 16.71 2.92
N VAL A 86 -33.33 16.50 2.49
CA VAL A 86 -32.23 16.05 3.34
C VAL A 86 -31.41 17.26 3.76
N THR A 87 -31.26 17.47 5.06
CA THR A 87 -30.49 18.57 5.65
C THR A 87 -29.07 18.12 6.04
N ASP A 88 -28.21 19.08 6.38
CA ASP A 88 -26.85 18.77 6.85
C ASP A 88 -26.87 17.99 8.18
N ASP A 89 -27.80 18.30 9.08
CA ASP A 89 -27.97 17.58 10.36
C ASP A 89 -28.34 16.12 10.15
N ASP A 90 -29.21 15.85 9.16
CA ASP A 90 -29.56 14.49 8.74
C ASP A 90 -28.31 13.73 8.28
N MET A 91 -27.48 14.38 7.45
CA MET A 91 -26.24 13.76 6.97
C MET A 91 -25.25 13.49 8.11
N ILE A 92 -25.15 14.38 9.10
CA ILE A 92 -24.31 14.17 10.29
C ILE A 92 -24.77 12.92 11.06
N GLU A 93 -26.08 12.73 11.24
CA GLU A 93 -26.63 11.54 11.89
C GLU A 93 -26.30 10.26 11.10
N PHE A 94 -26.54 10.29 9.78
CA PHE A 94 -26.16 9.19 8.89
C PHE A 94 -24.68 8.82 9.02
N TYR A 95 -23.78 9.81 8.98
CA TYR A 95 -22.34 9.56 9.10
C TYR A 95 -21.97 8.91 10.44
N ARG A 96 -22.54 9.39 11.54
CA ARG A 96 -22.31 8.82 12.88
C ARG A 96 -22.74 7.35 12.92
N ASP A 97 -23.90 7.03 12.36
CA ASP A 97 -24.44 5.67 12.35
C ASP A 97 -23.67 4.74 11.41
N TYR A 98 -23.28 5.24 10.24
CA TYR A 98 -22.42 4.49 9.33
C TYR A 98 -21.08 4.17 9.98
N LEU A 99 -20.42 5.15 10.60
CA LEU A 99 -19.14 4.96 11.29
C LEU A 99 -19.27 4.01 12.48
N LYS A 100 -20.35 4.12 13.25
CA LYS A 100 -20.62 3.21 14.38
C LYS A 100 -20.81 1.78 13.91
N SER A 101 -21.60 1.57 12.85
CA SER A 101 -21.90 0.24 12.31
C SER A 101 -20.73 -0.40 11.55
N SER A 102 -19.83 0.39 10.95
CA SER A 102 -18.64 -0.09 10.23
C SER A 102 -17.38 -0.22 11.12
N ARG A 103 -17.43 0.28 12.36
CA ARG A 103 -16.27 0.41 13.26
C ARG A 103 -15.48 -0.87 13.46
N LEU A 104 -16.17 -2.01 13.62
CA LEU A 104 -15.51 -3.29 13.90
C LEU A 104 -14.69 -3.75 12.70
N GLU A 105 -15.28 -3.73 11.50
CA GLU A 105 -14.60 -4.14 10.27
C GLU A 105 -13.45 -3.19 9.92
N MET A 106 -13.64 -1.88 10.11
CA MET A 106 -12.56 -0.89 9.99
C MET A 106 -11.39 -1.20 10.93
N ARG A 107 -11.68 -1.50 12.20
CA ARG A 107 -10.65 -1.85 13.17
C ARG A 107 -9.90 -3.12 12.79
N LYS A 108 -10.61 -4.17 12.36
CA LYS A 108 -9.99 -5.43 11.89
C LYS A 108 -9.06 -5.18 10.71
N HIS A 109 -9.52 -4.40 9.72
CA HIS A 109 -8.72 -4.06 8.56
C HIS A 109 -7.49 -3.22 8.93
N GLN A 110 -7.64 -2.21 9.79
CA GLN A 110 -6.52 -1.39 10.27
C GLN A 110 -5.44 -2.24 10.97
N TRP A 111 -5.84 -3.14 11.88
CA TRP A 111 -4.89 -4.05 12.54
C TRP A 111 -4.17 -4.96 11.55
N TRP A 112 -4.91 -5.55 10.61
CA TRP A 112 -4.32 -6.34 9.54
C TRP A 112 -3.33 -5.50 8.72
N TRP A 113 -3.70 -4.27 8.34
CA TRP A 113 -2.89 -3.36 7.55
C TRP A 113 -1.57 -3.00 8.25
N TYR A 114 -1.61 -2.66 9.54
CA TYR A 114 -0.41 -2.40 10.32
C TYR A 114 0.54 -3.59 10.33
N ARG A 115 0.01 -4.80 10.56
CA ARG A 115 0.82 -6.04 10.50
C ARG A 115 1.47 -6.21 9.12
N GLN A 116 0.79 -5.83 8.04
CA GLN A 116 1.36 -5.91 6.70
C GLN A 116 2.46 -4.86 6.45
N ILE A 117 2.27 -3.62 6.91
CA ILE A 117 3.30 -2.56 6.80
C ILE A 117 4.57 -3.00 7.54
N PHE A 118 4.48 -3.47 8.78
CA PHE A 118 5.64 -3.95 9.52
C PHE A 118 6.32 -5.13 8.82
N GLY A 119 5.53 -6.05 8.25
CA GLY A 119 6.06 -7.13 7.43
C GLY A 119 6.84 -6.64 6.21
N ILE A 120 6.30 -5.67 5.46
CA ILE A 120 6.98 -5.05 4.32
C ILE A 120 8.30 -4.39 4.76
N LEU A 121 8.31 -3.68 5.89
CA LEU A 121 9.52 -3.01 6.40
C LEU A 121 10.63 -4.02 6.70
N ILE A 122 10.29 -5.11 7.40
CA ILE A 122 11.24 -6.18 7.72
C ILE A 122 11.77 -6.85 6.44
N ASP A 123 10.89 -7.20 5.51
CA ASP A 123 11.28 -7.86 4.26
C ASP A 123 12.11 -6.90 3.37
N SER A 124 11.79 -5.61 3.36
CA SER A 124 12.58 -4.58 2.66
C SER A 124 13.98 -4.44 3.26
N PHE A 125 14.08 -4.48 4.59
CA PHE A 125 15.38 -4.46 5.28
C PHE A 125 16.22 -5.69 4.94
N LYS A 126 15.61 -6.89 4.90
CA LYS A 126 16.31 -8.12 4.49
C LYS A 126 16.84 -8.03 3.05
N VAL A 127 16.05 -7.52 2.11
CA VAL A 127 16.50 -7.31 0.73
C VAL A 127 17.69 -6.34 0.70
N TRP A 128 17.61 -5.24 1.45
CA TRP A 128 18.69 -4.26 1.52
C TRP A 128 19.99 -4.85 2.07
N VAL A 129 19.94 -5.59 3.19
CA VAL A 129 21.13 -6.23 3.78
C VAL A 129 21.77 -7.22 2.81
N ASN A 130 20.98 -8.06 2.13
CA ASN A 130 21.52 -9.03 1.16
C ASN A 130 22.20 -8.33 -0.03
N ASN A 131 21.56 -7.30 -0.60
CA ASN A 131 22.15 -6.55 -1.70
C ASN A 131 23.49 -5.87 -1.32
N VAL A 132 23.62 -5.40 -0.07
CA VAL A 132 24.88 -4.83 0.44
C VAL A 132 25.95 -5.92 0.63
N ALA A 133 25.58 -7.10 1.12
CA ALA A 133 26.50 -8.23 1.30
C ALA A 133 27.00 -8.82 -0.03
N ASP A 134 26.14 -8.88 -1.05
CA ASP A 134 26.52 -9.35 -2.38
C ASP A 134 27.49 -8.37 -3.06
N HIS A 135 27.33 -7.06 -2.85
CA HIS A 135 28.30 -6.09 -3.34
C HIS A 135 29.66 -6.19 -2.64
N SER A 136 29.71 -6.42 -1.32
CA SER A 136 30.99 -6.52 -0.61
C SER A 136 31.78 -7.77 -1.01
N SER A 137 31.11 -8.90 -1.26
CA SER A 137 31.78 -10.13 -1.73
C SER A 137 32.40 -9.99 -3.12
N PHE A 138 31.75 -9.28 -4.04
CA PHE A 138 32.28 -8.95 -5.37
C PHE A 138 33.57 -8.10 -5.28
N PHE A 139 33.57 -7.07 -4.44
CA PHE A 139 34.76 -6.21 -4.24
C PHE A 139 35.96 -6.96 -3.65
N PHE A 140 35.73 -7.90 -2.73
CA PHE A 140 36.81 -8.72 -2.17
C PHE A 140 37.38 -9.73 -3.17
N HIS A 141 36.56 -10.25 -4.09
CA HIS A 141 37.02 -11.21 -5.10
C HIS A 141 37.83 -10.54 -6.23
N GLU A 142 37.47 -9.31 -6.59
CA GLU A 142 38.21 -8.52 -7.60
C GLU A 142 39.59 -8.06 -7.08
N TYR A 143 39.71 -7.78 -5.77
CA TYR A 143 40.98 -7.39 -5.14
C TYR A 143 41.99 -8.53 -5.00
N ARG A 144 41.53 -9.79 -5.00
CA ARG A 144 42.39 -10.98 -4.89
C ARG A 144 42.98 -11.43 -6.24
N LYS A 145 42.47 -10.89 -7.36
CA LYS A 145 42.93 -11.19 -8.72
C LYS A 145 43.89 -10.13 -9.31
N ARG A 146 44.30 -9.14 -8.51
CA ARG A 146 45.38 -8.20 -8.83
C ARG A 146 46.54 -8.43 -7.88
#